data_AF-A0A811QEQ1-F1
#
_entry.id   AF-A0A811QEQ1-F1
#
_cell.length_a   1.000
_cell.length_b   1.000
_cell.length_c   1.000
_cell.angle_alpha   90.00
_cell.angle_beta   90.00
_cell.angle_gamma   90.00
#
_symmetry.space_group_name_H-M   'P 1'
#
loop_
_entity.id
_entity.type
_entity.pdbx_description
1 polymer ?
#
loop_
_entity_poly.entity_id
_entity_poly.type
_entity_poly.pdbx_seq_one_letter_code
_entity_poly.pdbx_strand_id
1 'polypeptide(L)'
;MWEADLSLFRSGQWIHLQIRFRDASEVPEDPPLWHGVVPVGDDGLLCWVDPWELGIVLCDVFDEETPRLQYLPLPMENIWGEPSNRNVCATAGGDVIKFFNIFPRCCCGGAGASSCERSCHSYTIETWTMRIGNGDMEWVKDGIVDASEPWALDSYKGLRCFPLDHPVVSLDEPEVICF
;
A
#
# COMPACT_ATOMS: atom_id res chain seq x y z
N MET A 1 14.33 -4.93 -21.05
CA MET A 1 13.90 -3.55 -20.82
C MET A 1 12.42 -3.63 -20.57
N TRP A 2 11.97 -3.30 -19.36
CA TRP A 2 10.55 -3.29 -19.03
C TRP A 2 9.92 -2.02 -19.59
N GLU A 3 8.93 -2.19 -20.45
CA GLU A 3 8.15 -1.11 -21.06
C GLU A 3 6.68 -1.35 -20.72
N ALA A 4 5.91 -0.27 -20.55
CA ALA A 4 4.48 -0.34 -20.34
C ALA A 4 3.76 0.65 -21.26
N ASP A 5 2.58 0.27 -21.73
CA ASP A 5 1.71 1.14 -22.49
C ASP A 5 0.70 1.81 -21.55
N LEU A 6 0.72 3.14 -21.49
CA LEU A 6 -0.26 3.94 -20.79
C LEU A 6 -1.20 4.61 -21.80
N SER A 7 -2.50 4.42 -21.61
CA SER A 7 -3.54 5.10 -22.39
C SER A 7 -4.19 6.18 -21.55
N LEU A 8 -3.96 7.44 -21.91
CA LEU A 8 -4.52 8.61 -21.24
C LEU A 8 -5.69 9.17 -22.05
N PHE A 9 -6.82 9.42 -21.40
CA PHE A 9 -7.92 10.17 -21.98
C PHE A 9 -7.94 11.58 -21.38
N ARG A 10 -7.59 12.60 -22.18
CA ARG A 10 -7.52 14.00 -21.73
C ARG A 10 -8.29 14.88 -22.70
N SER A 11 -9.21 15.68 -22.16
CA SER A 11 -9.94 16.71 -22.92
C SER A 11 -10.61 16.19 -24.21
N GLY A 12 -11.14 14.95 -24.17
CA GLY A 12 -11.84 14.35 -25.30
C GLY A 12 -10.96 13.58 -26.30
N GLN A 13 -9.65 13.47 -26.05
CA GLN A 13 -8.70 12.78 -26.92
C GLN A 13 -7.98 11.64 -26.19
N TRP A 14 -7.71 10.57 -26.93
CA TRP A 14 -6.86 9.46 -26.48
C TRP A 14 -5.40 9.76 -26.84
N ILE A 15 -4.53 9.60 -25.85
CA ILE A 15 -3.09 9.73 -25.95
C ILE A 15 -2.49 8.39 -25.52
N HIS A 16 -1.65 7.81 -26.37
CA HIS A 16 -0.91 6.59 -26.07
C HIS A 16 0.53 6.95 -25.75
N LEU A 17 1.00 6.52 -24.59
CA LEU A 17 2.34 6.77 -24.09
C LEU A 17 3.03 5.43 -23.86
N GLN A 18 4.17 5.23 -24.49
CA GLN A 18 5.06 4.12 -24.19
C GLN A 18 6.04 4.58 -23.11
N ILE A 19 5.92 4.02 -21.92
CA ILE A 19 6.62 4.48 -20.73
C ILE A 19 7.64 3.44 -20.30
N ARG A 20 8.79 3.91 -19.83
CA ARG A 20 9.89 3.06 -19.36
C ARG A 20 10.09 3.22 -17.87
N PHE A 21 10.55 2.14 -17.24
CA PHE A 21 11.04 2.20 -15.88
C PHE A 21 12.34 3.00 -15.79
N ARG A 22 12.47 3.81 -14.74
CA ARG A 22 13.68 4.58 -14.44
C ARG A 22 14.86 3.65 -14.17
N ASP A 23 14.65 2.62 -13.36
CA ASP A 23 15.58 1.53 -13.13
C ASP A 23 14.86 0.20 -13.33
N ALA A 24 15.30 -0.57 -14.31
CA ALA A 24 14.69 -1.85 -14.66
C ALA A 24 15.20 -3.01 -13.78
N SER A 25 16.24 -2.80 -12.97
CA SER A 25 16.82 -3.82 -12.09
C SER A 25 16.01 -4.03 -10.81
N GLU A 26 15.22 -3.04 -10.42
CA GLU A 26 14.36 -3.09 -9.24
C GLU A 26 12.97 -3.68 -9.54
N VAL A 27 12.64 -3.87 -10.82
CA VAL A 27 11.34 -4.40 -11.25
C VAL A 27 11.36 -5.93 -11.12
N PRO A 28 10.36 -6.55 -10.46
CA PRO A 28 10.22 -8.01 -10.40
C PRO A 28 10.20 -8.67 -11.79
N GLU A 29 10.67 -9.92 -11.88
CA GLU A 29 10.68 -10.68 -13.14
C GLU A 29 9.29 -10.98 -13.69
N ASP A 30 8.28 -11.07 -12.81
CA ASP A 30 6.88 -11.18 -13.18
C ASP A 30 6.22 -9.79 -13.11
N PRO A 31 5.53 -9.34 -14.18
CA PRO A 31 4.93 -8.02 -14.19
C PRO A 31 3.84 -7.96 -13.10
N PRO A 32 3.90 -6.96 -12.20
CA PRO A 32 2.90 -6.76 -11.17
C PRO A 32 1.50 -6.66 -11.78
N LEU A 33 0.55 -7.36 -11.18
CA LEU A 33 -0.84 -7.24 -11.54
C LEU A 33 -1.33 -5.94 -10.86
N TRP A 34 -1.33 -4.83 -11.59
CA TRP A 34 -1.84 -3.57 -11.05
C TRP A 34 -3.34 -3.69 -10.79
N HIS A 35 -3.77 -3.65 -9.52
CA HIS A 35 -5.21 -3.73 -9.20
C HIS A 35 -5.75 -2.47 -8.51
N GLY A 36 -4.86 -1.61 -8.00
CA GLY A 36 -5.25 -0.33 -7.39
C GLY A 36 -4.46 0.82 -7.98
N VAL A 37 -5.08 2.01 -8.02
CA VAL A 37 -4.40 3.27 -8.35
C VAL A 37 -4.83 4.32 -7.34
N VAL A 38 -3.84 4.98 -6.75
CA VAL A 38 -4.04 6.05 -5.78
C VAL A 38 -3.49 7.36 -6.38
N PRO A 39 -4.31 8.42 -6.48
CA PRO A 39 -3.80 9.73 -6.84
C PRO A 39 -2.99 10.30 -5.67
N VAL A 40 -1.82 10.86 -5.98
CA VAL A 40 -0.90 11.38 -4.98
C VAL A 40 -0.28 12.69 -5.44
N GLY A 41 0.14 13.53 -4.49
CA GLY A 41 0.61 14.89 -4.73
C GLY A 41 -0.41 15.80 -5.42
N ASP A 42 0.05 16.98 -5.79
CA ASP A 42 -0.80 18.02 -6.39
C ASP A 42 -0.94 17.90 -7.93
N ASP A 43 0.00 17.22 -8.60
CA ASP A 43 0.20 17.34 -10.07
C ASP A 43 0.26 15.98 -10.80
N GLY A 44 -0.86 15.28 -10.94
CA GLY A 44 -0.97 14.15 -11.89
C GLY A 44 -0.13 12.91 -11.60
N LEU A 45 0.54 12.86 -10.45
CA LEU A 45 1.30 11.71 -10.01
C LEU A 45 0.32 10.61 -9.59
N LEU A 46 0.48 9.45 -10.22
CA LEU A 46 -0.31 8.26 -9.93
C LEU A 46 0.56 7.21 -9.28
N CYS A 47 0.01 6.55 -8.25
CA CYS A 47 0.62 5.43 -7.55
C CYS A 47 -0.16 4.15 -7.84
N TRP A 48 0.40 3.27 -8.67
CA TRP A 48 -0.14 1.93 -8.92
C TRP A 48 0.29 0.97 -7.82
N VAL A 49 -0.66 0.14 -7.40
CA VAL A 49 -0.52 -0.83 -6.31
C VAL A 49 -0.81 -2.23 -6.86
N ASP A 50 0.09 -3.17 -6.58
CA ASP A 50 -0.09 -4.60 -6.88
C ASP A 50 -0.54 -5.32 -5.60
N PRO A 51 -1.73 -5.95 -5.49
CA PRO A 51 -2.26 -6.65 -4.31
C PRO A 51 -1.48 -7.85 -3.83
N TRP A 52 -0.61 -8.43 -4.65
CA TRP A 52 0.34 -9.45 -4.20
C TRP A 52 1.57 -8.80 -3.52
N GLU A 53 1.61 -7.46 -3.58
CA GLU A 53 2.31 -6.44 -2.78
C GLU A 53 3.82 -6.61 -2.64
N LEU A 54 4.46 -6.75 -3.80
CA LEU A 54 5.91 -6.65 -3.95
C LEU A 54 6.41 -5.19 -3.97
N GLY A 55 5.55 -4.22 -4.29
CA GLY A 55 5.93 -2.81 -4.43
C GLY A 55 4.80 -1.91 -4.93
N ILE A 56 5.12 -0.63 -5.09
CA ILE A 56 4.29 0.37 -5.76
C ILE A 56 5.03 0.92 -6.99
N VAL A 57 4.29 1.50 -7.93
CA VAL A 57 4.87 2.28 -9.03
C VAL A 57 4.33 3.68 -9.06
N LEU A 58 5.23 4.65 -9.11
CA LEU A 58 4.92 6.05 -9.29
C LEU A 58 5.16 6.45 -10.76
N CYS A 59 4.24 7.21 -11.33
CA CYS A 59 4.44 7.88 -12.62
C CYS A 59 3.70 9.20 -12.63
N ASP A 60 4.43 10.28 -12.90
CA ASP A 60 3.82 11.54 -13.32
C ASP A 60 3.38 11.36 -14.77
N VAL A 61 2.08 11.29 -15.00
CA VAL A 61 1.52 11.08 -16.34
C VAL A 61 1.37 12.37 -17.14
N PHE A 62 1.66 13.52 -16.53
CA PHE A 62 1.60 14.84 -17.16
C PHE A 62 2.98 15.46 -17.38
N ASP A 63 4.07 14.83 -16.96
CA ASP A 63 5.43 15.21 -17.34
C ASP A 63 5.57 15.26 -18.87
N GLU A 64 5.73 16.47 -19.41
CA GLU A 64 5.76 16.75 -20.84
C GLU A 64 7.08 16.33 -21.51
N GLU A 65 8.18 16.13 -20.75
CA GLU A 65 9.47 15.78 -21.34
C GLU A 65 9.65 14.27 -21.51
N THR A 66 9.43 13.47 -20.46
CA THR A 66 9.33 12.00 -20.55
C THR A 66 8.71 11.41 -19.27
N PRO A 67 7.46 10.93 -19.26
CA PRO A 67 6.95 10.20 -18.10
C PRO A 67 7.81 8.95 -17.88
N ARG A 68 8.10 8.63 -16.61
CA ARG A 68 8.89 7.43 -16.23
C ARG A 68 8.25 6.74 -15.06
N LEU A 69 8.21 5.40 -15.14
CA LEU A 69 7.78 4.55 -14.05
C LEU A 69 8.92 4.45 -13.02
N GLN A 70 8.62 4.73 -11.77
CA GLN A 70 9.53 4.53 -10.65
C GLN A 70 8.92 3.44 -9.75
N TYR A 71 9.56 2.27 -9.76
CA TYR A 71 9.21 1.19 -8.84
C TYR A 71 9.80 1.48 -7.47
N LEU A 72 9.03 1.22 -6.41
CA LEU A 72 9.49 1.30 -5.04
C LEU A 72 9.02 0.03 -4.31
N PRO A 73 9.94 -0.77 -3.76
CA PRO A 73 9.57 -1.94 -2.98
C PRO A 73 8.82 -1.49 -1.72
N LEU A 74 7.84 -2.29 -1.30
CA LEU A 74 7.18 -2.08 -0.02
C LEU A 74 8.12 -2.46 1.13
N PRO A 75 8.00 -1.84 2.32
CA PRO A 75 8.86 -2.09 3.46
C PRO A 75 8.50 -3.41 4.13
N MET A 76 8.80 -4.55 3.50
CA MET A 76 8.38 -5.86 4.00
C MET A 76 9.35 -7.00 3.75
N GLU A 77 9.62 -7.76 4.83
CA GLU A 77 10.33 -9.05 4.78
C GLU A 77 9.36 -10.25 4.66
N ASN A 78 8.05 -10.05 4.83
CA ASN A 78 7.07 -11.15 4.96
C ASN A 78 5.69 -10.76 4.44
N ILE A 79 5.35 -11.21 3.23
CA ILE A 79 4.06 -10.99 2.55
C ILE A 79 2.92 -11.90 3.06
N TRP A 80 3.06 -12.54 4.21
CA TRP A 80 2.08 -13.52 4.68
C TRP A 80 0.73 -12.89 5.07
N GLY A 81 -0.36 -13.55 4.67
CA GLY A 81 -1.72 -13.11 4.96
C GLY A 81 -2.52 -12.88 3.68
N GLU A 82 -3.81 -12.60 3.83
CA GLU A 82 -4.68 -12.30 2.70
C GLU A 82 -4.29 -10.94 2.06
N PRO A 83 -4.52 -10.74 0.75
CA PRO A 83 -4.38 -9.43 0.13
C PRO A 83 -5.27 -8.35 0.75
N SER A 84 -6.38 -8.71 1.40
CA SER A 84 -7.23 -7.76 2.13
C SER A 84 -6.59 -7.22 3.42
N ASN A 85 -5.49 -7.80 3.91
CA ASN A 85 -4.83 -7.35 5.14
C ASN A 85 -4.04 -6.04 4.97
N ARG A 86 -3.89 -5.57 3.74
CA ARG A 86 -2.94 -4.54 3.36
C ARG A 86 -3.57 -3.57 2.38
N ASN A 87 -3.07 -2.34 2.40
CA ASN A 87 -3.48 -1.32 1.46
C ASN A 87 -2.45 -0.19 1.46
N VAL A 88 -2.48 0.57 0.38
CA VAL A 88 -1.70 1.79 0.19
C VAL A 88 -2.67 2.94 -0.03
N CYS A 89 -2.47 4.04 0.66
CA CYS A 89 -3.35 5.19 0.60
C CYS A 89 -2.55 6.49 0.55
N ALA A 90 -3.12 7.51 -0.08
CA ALA A 90 -2.63 8.88 0.01
C ALA A 90 -3.13 9.51 1.31
N THR A 91 -2.30 10.33 1.94
CA THR A 91 -2.64 11.12 3.12
C THR A 91 -1.87 12.44 3.12
N ALA A 92 -2.13 13.30 4.11
CA ALA A 92 -1.63 14.67 4.18
C ALA A 92 -1.91 15.45 2.88
N GLY A 93 -3.15 15.37 2.38
CA GLY A 93 -3.56 16.05 1.15
C GLY A 93 -2.99 15.45 -0.14
N GLY A 94 -2.27 14.34 -0.07
CA GLY A 94 -1.66 13.68 -1.23
C GLY A 94 -0.14 13.57 -1.15
N ASP A 95 0.51 14.34 -0.28
CA ASP A 95 1.97 14.43 -0.21
C ASP A 95 2.66 13.22 0.45
N VAL A 96 1.87 12.39 1.14
CA VAL A 96 2.38 11.22 1.85
C VAL A 96 1.63 9.98 1.38
N ILE A 97 2.39 8.95 1.06
CA ILE A 97 1.84 7.61 0.90
C ILE A 97 1.93 6.93 2.26
N LYS A 98 0.81 6.38 2.71
CA LYS A 98 0.75 5.50 3.85
C LYS A 98 0.49 4.07 3.39
N PHE A 99 1.29 3.17 3.92
CA PHE A 99 1.17 1.74 3.74
C PHE A 99 0.91 1.10 5.09
N PHE A 100 0.13 0.03 5.11
CA PHE A 100 -0.07 -0.76 6.31
C PHE A 100 -0.38 -2.20 5.96
N ASN A 101 -0.13 -3.07 6.93
CA ASN A 101 -0.44 -4.48 6.80
C ASN A 101 -0.79 -5.07 8.15
N ILE A 102 -1.74 -6.00 8.11
CA ILE A 102 -2.14 -6.82 9.23
C ILE A 102 -1.35 -8.13 9.15
N PHE A 103 -0.41 -8.28 10.08
CA PHE A 103 0.45 -9.44 10.25
C PHE A 103 -0.20 -10.44 11.20
N PRO A 104 -0.77 -11.54 10.70
CA PRO A 104 -1.32 -12.57 11.55
C PRO A 104 -0.20 -13.27 12.31
N ARG A 105 -0.43 -13.54 13.59
CA ARG A 105 0.46 -14.29 14.45
C ARG A 105 -0.14 -15.67 14.73
N CYS A 106 0.71 -16.68 14.73
CA CYS A 106 0.32 -18.04 15.10
C CYS A 106 1.02 -18.45 16.40
N CYS A 107 0.25 -18.90 17.39
CA CYS A 107 0.83 -19.42 18.65
C CYS A 107 1.63 -20.72 18.43
N CYS A 108 1.50 -21.37 17.27
CA CYS A 108 2.22 -22.59 16.90
C CYS A 108 3.57 -22.30 16.19
N GLY A 109 3.97 -21.03 16.05
CA GLY A 109 5.26 -20.64 15.48
C GLY A 109 5.36 -20.78 13.95
N GLY A 110 4.24 -21.04 13.26
CA GLY A 110 4.19 -20.97 11.79
C GLY A 110 4.15 -19.51 11.31
N ALA A 111 4.77 -19.24 10.16
CA ALA A 111 4.67 -17.93 9.51
C ALA A 111 3.25 -17.70 8.98
N GLY A 112 2.68 -16.52 9.23
CA GLY A 112 1.44 -16.06 8.62
C GLY A 112 0.13 -16.44 9.30
N ALA A 113 -0.97 -16.20 8.56
CA ALA A 113 -2.32 -16.62 8.94
C ALA A 113 -2.34 -18.15 9.06
N SER A 114 -2.56 -18.64 10.28
CA SER A 114 -2.81 -20.05 10.51
C SER A 114 -4.30 -20.29 10.68
N SER A 115 -4.78 -21.47 10.31
CA SER A 115 -6.10 -21.97 10.67
C SER A 115 -6.23 -22.30 12.16
N CYS A 116 -5.28 -21.86 13.00
CA CYS A 116 -5.32 -22.07 14.43
C CYS A 116 -6.44 -21.21 15.04
N GLU A 117 -7.50 -21.87 15.48
CA GLU A 117 -8.61 -21.22 16.20
C GLU A 117 -8.14 -20.45 17.44
N ARG A 118 -7.01 -20.83 18.06
CA ARG A 118 -6.47 -20.15 19.24
C ARG A 118 -5.79 -18.83 18.94
N SER A 119 -5.47 -18.55 17.67
CA SER A 119 -4.77 -17.34 17.25
C SER A 119 -5.48 -16.59 16.12
N CYS A 120 -6.76 -16.92 15.86
CA CYS A 120 -7.56 -16.27 14.81
C CYS A 120 -7.74 -14.75 15.01
N HIS A 121 -7.50 -14.26 16.23
CA HIS A 121 -7.51 -12.83 16.59
C HIS A 121 -6.14 -12.32 17.05
N SER A 122 -5.06 -13.06 16.80
CA SER A 122 -3.71 -12.62 17.13
C SER A 122 -3.07 -12.05 15.88
N TYR A 123 -2.90 -10.73 15.84
CA TYR A 123 -2.24 -10.04 14.75
C TYR A 123 -1.64 -8.72 15.22
N THR A 124 -0.77 -8.16 14.38
CA THR A 124 -0.27 -6.79 14.52
C THR A 124 -0.66 -6.00 13.30
N ILE A 125 -1.04 -4.75 13.48
CA ILE A 125 -1.18 -3.80 12.39
C ILE A 125 0.07 -2.94 12.44
N GLU A 126 0.83 -2.92 11.36
CA GLU A 126 1.98 -2.05 11.24
C GLU A 126 1.76 -1.04 10.14
N THR A 127 2.22 0.18 10.34
CA THR A 127 2.05 1.28 9.40
C THR A 127 3.41 1.89 9.04
N TRP A 128 3.52 2.33 7.80
CA TRP A 128 4.67 3.02 7.24
C TRP A 128 4.21 4.23 6.45
N THR A 129 5.03 5.26 6.43
CA THR A 129 4.80 6.46 5.62
C THR A 129 5.99 6.73 4.73
N MET A 130 5.73 7.32 3.57
CA MET A 130 6.73 7.78 2.65
C MET A 130 6.30 9.14 2.11
N ARG A 131 7.18 10.13 2.22
CA ARG A 131 6.94 11.45 1.63
C ARG A 131 7.22 11.41 0.14
N ILE A 132 6.29 11.93 -0.65
CA ILE A 132 6.48 12.12 -2.07
C ILE A 132 7.13 13.49 -2.27
N GLY A 133 8.14 13.55 -3.14
CA GLY A 133 8.79 14.79 -3.53
C GLY A 133 10.15 14.54 -4.16
N ASN A 134 10.94 15.60 -4.30
CA ASN A 134 12.25 15.56 -4.97
C ASN A 134 13.38 14.96 -4.10
N GLY A 135 13.04 14.34 -2.95
CA GLY A 135 13.98 13.73 -2.03
C GLY A 135 13.99 12.20 -2.15
N ASP A 136 14.76 11.56 -1.26
CA ASP A 136 14.79 10.10 -1.16
C ASP A 136 13.41 9.58 -0.70
N MET A 137 12.78 8.79 -1.57
CA MET A 137 11.48 8.16 -1.34
C MET A 137 11.69 6.89 -0.52
N GLU A 138 11.88 7.06 0.79
CA GLU A 138 12.12 5.99 1.74
C GLU A 138 10.90 5.76 2.65
N TRP A 139 10.60 4.49 2.90
CA TRP A 139 9.57 4.08 3.84
C TRP A 139 10.05 4.21 5.28
N VAL A 140 9.29 4.92 6.09
CA VAL A 140 9.51 5.07 7.52
C VAL A 140 8.37 4.42 8.29
N LYS A 141 8.70 3.42 9.11
CA LYS A 141 7.72 2.80 10.02
C LYS A 141 7.26 3.82 11.06
N ASP A 142 5.96 4.07 11.14
CA ASP A 142 5.38 5.12 11.99
C ASP A 142 4.44 4.58 13.07
N GLY A 143 4.03 3.31 12.99
CA GLY A 143 3.08 2.74 13.95
C GLY A 143 3.07 1.22 14.02
N ILE A 144 2.68 0.72 15.20
CA ILE A 144 2.41 -0.69 15.51
C ILE A 144 1.22 -0.71 16.46
N VAL A 145 0.19 -1.49 16.13
CA VAL A 145 -1.00 -1.70 16.96
C VAL A 145 -1.21 -3.20 17.14
N ASP A 146 -1.36 -3.64 18.39
CA ASP A 146 -1.70 -5.03 18.68
C ASP A 146 -3.20 -5.29 18.54
N ALA A 147 -3.57 -6.47 18.06
CA ALA A 147 -4.97 -6.86 17.90
C ALA A 147 -5.80 -6.73 19.18
N SER A 148 -5.19 -6.83 20.37
CA SER A 148 -5.91 -6.69 21.64
C SER A 148 -6.35 -5.27 21.97
N GLU A 149 -5.71 -4.24 21.40
CA GLU A 149 -5.95 -2.85 21.77
C GLU A 149 -7.37 -2.37 21.41
N PRO A 150 -7.91 -2.59 20.19
CA PRO A 150 -9.27 -2.18 19.85
C PRO A 150 -10.34 -2.88 20.70
N TRP A 151 -10.14 -4.16 21.03
CA TRP A 151 -11.10 -4.95 21.81
C TRP A 151 -11.06 -4.67 23.31
N ALA A 152 -9.99 -4.03 23.80
CA ALA A 152 -9.90 -3.57 25.19
C ALA A 152 -10.77 -2.33 25.47
N LEU A 153 -11.24 -1.63 24.43
CA LEU A 153 -12.07 -0.44 24.55
C LEU A 153 -13.44 -0.77 25.14
N ASP A 154 -13.93 0.10 26.04
CA ASP A 154 -15.23 -0.06 26.69
C ASP A 154 -16.40 -0.19 25.70
N SER A 155 -16.31 0.49 24.56
CA SER A 155 -17.32 0.45 23.48
C SER A 155 -17.48 -0.92 22.83
N TYR A 156 -16.47 -1.79 22.93
CA TYR A 156 -16.49 -3.14 22.36
C TYR A 156 -16.78 -4.22 23.41
N LYS A 157 -17.03 -3.86 24.68
CA LYS A 157 -17.37 -4.81 25.73
C LYS A 157 -18.63 -5.59 25.39
N GLY A 158 -18.52 -6.92 25.41
CA GLY A 158 -19.62 -7.84 25.15
C GLY A 158 -19.89 -8.11 23.65
N LEU A 159 -19.13 -7.50 22.75
CA LEU A 159 -19.17 -7.81 21.32
C LEU A 159 -18.28 -9.01 20.99
N ARG A 160 -18.60 -9.69 19.90
CA ARG A 160 -17.74 -10.73 19.33
C ARG A 160 -16.59 -10.06 18.58
N CYS A 161 -15.35 -10.48 18.86
CA CYS A 161 -14.19 -10.06 18.08
C CYS A 161 -14.26 -10.66 16.68
N PHE A 162 -14.05 -9.84 15.65
CA PHE A 162 -13.86 -10.27 14.27
C PHE A 162 -12.49 -9.80 13.81
N PRO A 163 -11.76 -10.56 12.98
CA PRO A 163 -10.51 -10.07 12.39
C PRO A 163 -10.78 -8.77 11.62
N LEU A 164 -9.93 -7.76 11.84
CA LEU A 164 -9.93 -6.56 11.02
C LEU A 164 -9.30 -6.89 9.67
N ASP A 165 -9.85 -6.33 8.59
CA ASP A 165 -9.32 -6.40 7.23
C ASP A 165 -9.65 -5.09 6.47
N HIS A 166 -9.26 -5.01 5.20
CA HIS A 166 -9.42 -3.84 4.32
C HIS A 166 -9.10 -2.48 4.95
N PRO A 167 -7.93 -2.32 5.61
CA PRO A 167 -7.62 -1.06 6.23
C PRO A 167 -7.56 0.09 5.19
N VAL A 168 -7.98 1.29 5.61
CA VAL A 168 -7.95 2.53 4.83
C VAL A 168 -7.59 3.68 5.76
N VAL A 169 -6.74 4.61 5.31
CA VAL A 169 -6.44 5.83 6.08
C VAL A 169 -7.23 7.02 5.54
N SER A 170 -7.56 7.97 6.41
CA SER A 170 -8.06 9.27 6.00
C SER A 170 -7.00 10.04 5.19
N LEU A 171 -7.47 10.72 4.13
CA LEU A 171 -6.64 11.60 3.30
C LEU A 171 -6.12 12.81 4.10
N ASP A 172 -6.91 13.31 5.04
CA ASP A 172 -6.61 14.53 5.80
C ASP A 172 -6.03 14.23 7.19
N GLU A 173 -6.41 13.10 7.79
CA GLU A 173 -6.02 12.71 9.15
C GLU A 173 -5.21 11.40 9.12
N PRO A 174 -3.87 11.45 8.94
CA PRO A 174 -3.02 10.26 8.74
C PRO A 174 -3.02 9.26 9.90
N GLU A 175 -3.48 9.67 11.08
CA GLU A 175 -3.65 8.86 12.28
C GLU A 175 -4.98 8.11 12.33
N VAL A 176 -5.96 8.48 11.49
CA VAL A 176 -7.27 7.85 11.45
C VAL A 176 -7.25 6.69 10.46
N ILE A 177 -7.26 5.48 11.00
CA ILE A 177 -7.34 4.22 10.24
C ILE A 177 -8.73 3.61 10.43
N CYS A 178 -9.38 3.31 9.31
CA CYS A 178 -10.67 2.64 9.22
C CYS A 178 -10.48 1.20 8.73
N PHE A 179 -11.41 0.33 9.12
CA PHE A 179 -11.47 -1.10 8.79
C PHE A 179 -12.92 -1.45 8.45
#